data_AF-W2KL29-F1
#
_entry.id   AF-W2KL29-F1
#
_cell.length_a   1.000
_cell.length_b   1.000
_cell.length_c   1.000
_cell.angle_alpha   90.00
_cell.angle_beta   90.00
_cell.angle_gamma   90.00
#
_symmetry.space_group_name_H-M   'P 1'
#
loop_
_entity.id
_entity.type
_entity.pdbx_description
1 polymer ?
#
loop_
_entity_poly.entity_id
_entity_poly.type
_entity_poly.pdbx_seq_one_letter_code
_entity_poly.pdbx_strand_id
1 'polypeptide(L)'
;MLHLSLKRSKVVFKAKYDIDIRAVTRFTISDTTPSARNVVDHIDSELEDCSMHLLNLCIGYVLGVKNNSQTNGVWNPACHSWDKVVAIVTPGGYLEEESVDVIQKLRNPNKHFRSPKQRNALKKIQKPLSYPELDPMVDKVVRVAYTCKRIRRSVVNYAALEAYFQSTKESSSLYCLQRIGS
;
A
#
# COMPACT_ATOMS: atom_id res chain seq x y z
N MET A 1 -4.75 16.73 -19.55
CA MET A 1 -5.89 15.80 -19.42
C MET A 1 -6.74 16.08 -18.17
N LEU A 2 -6.16 16.14 -16.96
CA LEU A 2 -6.86 16.46 -15.69
C LEU A 2 -7.71 17.75 -15.69
N HIS A 3 -7.17 18.84 -16.24
CA HIS A 3 -7.85 20.13 -16.32
C HIS A 3 -9.17 20.10 -17.12
N LEU A 4 -9.22 19.35 -18.23
CA LEU A 4 -10.46 19.19 -19.02
C LEU A 4 -11.51 18.37 -18.27
N SER A 5 -11.11 17.32 -17.58
CA SER A 5 -12.02 16.48 -16.81
C SER A 5 -12.67 17.25 -15.66
N LEU A 6 -11.91 18.08 -14.93
CA LEU A 6 -12.44 18.91 -13.84
C LEU A 6 -13.43 19.96 -14.32
N LYS A 7 -13.13 20.64 -15.43
CA LYS A 7 -14.08 21.58 -16.05
C LYS A 7 -15.38 20.88 -16.46
N ARG A 8 -15.27 19.69 -17.07
CA ARG A 8 -16.43 18.88 -17.45
C ARG A 8 -17.27 18.47 -16.25
N SER A 9 -16.65 18.04 -15.15
CA SER A 9 -17.37 17.65 -13.92
C SER A 9 -18.20 18.81 -13.36
N LYS A 10 -17.64 20.02 -13.27
CA LYS A 10 -18.38 21.20 -12.77
C LYS A 10 -19.66 21.46 -13.55
N VAL A 11 -19.56 21.45 -14.89
CA VAL A 11 -20.71 21.67 -15.77
C VAL A 11 -21.75 20.55 -15.60
N VAL A 12 -21.31 19.29 -15.54
CA VAL A 12 -22.21 18.14 -15.39
C VAL A 12 -22.96 18.17 -14.05
N PHE A 13 -22.29 18.47 -12.95
CA PHE A 13 -22.93 18.51 -11.64
C PHE A 13 -23.94 19.65 -11.51
N LYS A 14 -23.61 20.84 -12.03
CA LYS A 14 -24.56 21.96 -12.06
C LYS A 14 -25.77 21.65 -12.96
N ALA A 15 -25.54 21.13 -14.16
CA ALA A 15 -26.63 20.83 -15.09
C ALA A 15 -27.55 19.68 -14.62
N LYS A 16 -27.00 18.66 -13.95
CA LYS A 16 -27.75 17.45 -13.60
C LYS A 16 -28.33 17.47 -12.18
N TYR A 17 -27.68 18.15 -11.25
CA TYR A 17 -28.04 18.12 -9.83
C TYR A 17 -28.21 19.52 -9.22
N ASP A 18 -28.06 20.59 -10.02
CA ASP A 18 -28.07 21.99 -9.57
C ASP A 18 -26.99 22.35 -8.52
N ILE A 19 -25.97 21.51 -8.38
CA ILE A 19 -24.89 21.71 -7.43
C ILE A 19 -23.76 22.51 -8.07
N ASP A 20 -23.47 23.70 -7.53
CA ASP A 20 -22.23 24.42 -7.83
C ASP A 20 -21.12 23.94 -6.90
N ILE A 21 -20.22 23.11 -7.45
CA ILE A 21 -19.11 22.52 -6.71
C ILE A 21 -18.24 23.58 -6.01
N ARG A 22 -18.03 24.77 -6.61
CA ARG A 22 -17.20 25.81 -5.97
C ARG A 22 -17.91 26.44 -4.78
N ALA A 23 -19.22 26.66 -4.90
CA ALA A 23 -20.00 27.28 -3.84
C ALA A 23 -20.17 26.36 -2.61
N VAL A 24 -20.16 25.03 -2.81
CA VAL A 24 -20.43 24.07 -1.74
C VAL A 24 -19.18 23.37 -1.19
N THR A 25 -18.04 23.46 -1.86
CA THR A 25 -16.80 22.76 -1.44
C THR A 25 -15.86 23.73 -0.74
N ARG A 26 -15.80 23.65 0.60
CA ARG A 26 -14.82 24.40 1.39
C ARG A 26 -13.48 23.68 1.54
N PHE A 27 -13.53 22.36 1.74
CA PHE A 27 -12.35 21.53 1.96
C PHE A 27 -12.27 20.41 0.92
N THR A 28 -11.07 20.14 0.42
CA THR A 28 -10.75 18.98 -0.41
C THR A 28 -9.81 18.08 0.37
N ILE A 29 -10.23 16.83 0.60
CA ILE A 29 -9.39 15.82 1.24
C ILE A 29 -8.73 14.98 0.14
N SER A 30 -7.40 14.85 0.18
CA SER A 30 -6.67 14.05 -0.82
C SER A 30 -5.59 13.17 -0.21
N ASP A 31 -5.10 12.21 -0.99
CA ASP A 31 -3.79 11.62 -0.72
C ASP A 31 -2.69 12.70 -0.89
N THR A 32 -1.54 12.51 -0.22
CA THR A 32 -0.44 13.49 -0.18
C THR A 32 0.33 13.57 -1.50
N THR A 33 -0.31 13.20 -2.62
CA THR A 33 0.32 13.20 -3.95
C THR A 33 0.42 14.63 -4.49
N PRO A 34 1.49 14.99 -5.21
CA PRO A 34 1.61 16.32 -5.80
C PRO A 34 0.46 16.68 -6.75
N SER A 35 -0.17 15.70 -7.39
CA SER A 35 -1.33 15.89 -8.27
C SER A 35 -2.58 16.40 -7.53
N ALA A 36 -2.68 16.16 -6.22
CA ALA A 36 -3.78 16.64 -5.38
C ALA A 36 -3.87 18.16 -5.39
N ARG A 37 -2.73 18.84 -5.27
CA ARG A 37 -2.64 20.31 -5.26
C ARG A 37 -3.21 20.92 -6.53
N ASN A 38 -2.89 20.34 -7.68
CA ASN A 38 -3.45 20.80 -8.96
C ASN A 38 -4.98 20.73 -8.99
N VAL A 39 -5.59 19.75 -8.32
CA VAL A 39 -7.06 19.61 -8.27
C VAL A 39 -7.67 20.66 -7.34
N VAL A 40 -7.05 20.87 -6.18
CA VAL A 40 -7.45 21.87 -5.18
C VAL A 40 -7.43 23.27 -5.77
N ASP A 41 -6.34 23.66 -6.45
CA ASP A 41 -6.19 24.96 -7.09
C ASP A 41 -7.32 25.23 -8.10
N HIS A 42 -7.84 24.18 -8.75
CA HIS A 42 -8.95 24.32 -9.68
C HIS A 42 -10.29 24.50 -8.98
N ILE A 43 -10.49 23.86 -7.83
CA ILE A 43 -11.75 23.89 -7.08
C ILE A 43 -11.81 25.13 -6.19
N ASP A 44 -10.66 25.75 -5.88
CA ASP A 44 -10.54 26.92 -4.99
C ASP A 44 -11.02 26.58 -3.57
N SER A 45 -10.55 25.42 -3.07
CA SER A 45 -10.87 24.91 -1.74
C SER A 45 -9.61 24.82 -0.89
N GLU A 46 -9.74 24.64 0.41
CA GLU A 46 -8.62 24.32 1.30
C GLU A 46 -8.24 22.83 1.15
N LEU A 47 -6.94 22.52 0.98
CA LEU A 47 -6.46 21.14 0.92
C LEU A 47 -6.20 20.59 2.33
N GLU A 48 -6.83 19.47 2.66
CA GLU A 48 -6.53 18.69 3.84
C GLU A 48 -5.93 17.33 3.45
N ASP A 49 -4.89 16.93 4.19
CA ASP A 49 -4.31 15.61 4.03
C ASP A 49 -5.25 14.54 4.62
N CYS A 50 -5.50 13.49 3.84
CA CYS A 50 -6.29 12.37 4.31
C CYS A 50 -5.62 11.68 5.50
N SER A 51 -6.24 11.71 6.67
CA SER A 51 -5.70 11.13 7.91
C SER A 51 -5.43 9.62 7.76
N MET A 52 -6.25 8.90 6.98
CA MET A 52 -6.00 7.49 6.66
C MET A 52 -4.73 7.30 5.82
N HIS A 53 -4.44 8.21 4.91
CA HIS A 53 -3.22 8.16 4.12
C HIS A 53 -1.99 8.47 4.97
N LEU A 54 -2.07 9.51 5.81
CA LEU A 54 -1.01 9.86 6.77
C LEU A 54 -0.70 8.69 7.70
N LEU A 55 -1.72 8.07 8.31
CA LEU A 55 -1.52 6.90 9.17
C LEU A 55 -0.84 5.74 8.42
N ASN A 56 -1.21 5.50 7.17
CA ASN A 56 -0.57 4.48 6.33
C ASN A 56 0.89 4.81 5.97
N LEU A 57 1.23 6.09 5.83
CA LEU A 57 2.61 6.53 5.66
C LEU A 57 3.39 6.34 6.96
N CYS A 58 2.84 6.78 8.11
CA CYS A 58 3.45 6.60 9.43
C CYS A 58 3.78 5.12 9.70
N ILE A 59 2.81 4.21 9.50
CA ILE A 59 3.03 2.77 9.66
C ILE A 59 4.13 2.28 8.71
N GLY A 60 4.15 2.77 7.46
CA GLY A 60 5.18 2.41 6.49
C GLY A 60 6.57 2.88 6.88
N TYR A 61 6.70 4.08 7.43
CA TYR A 61 7.95 4.66 7.91
C TYR A 61 8.44 3.93 9.15
N VAL A 62 7.58 3.72 10.15
CA VAL A 62 7.95 3.01 11.38
C VAL A 62 8.45 1.59 11.08
N LEU A 63 7.82 0.90 10.13
CA LEU A 63 8.23 -0.45 9.69
C LEU A 63 9.36 -0.48 8.67
N GLY A 64 9.89 0.66 8.23
CA GLY A 64 10.98 0.73 7.24
C GLY A 64 10.63 0.27 5.82
N VAL A 65 9.35 0.07 5.52
CA VAL A 65 8.90 -0.30 4.16
C VAL A 65 8.69 0.90 3.25
N LYS A 66 8.81 2.12 3.80
CA LYS A 66 8.78 3.39 3.09
C LYS A 66 9.82 4.33 3.69
N ASN A 67 10.34 5.22 2.85
CA ASN A 67 11.10 6.39 3.26
C ASN A 67 10.29 7.64 2.97
N ASN A 68 10.47 8.68 3.78
CA ASN A 68 10.02 10.02 3.41
C ASN A 68 11.06 10.59 2.45
N SER A 69 10.69 10.77 1.19
CA SER A 69 11.60 11.20 0.14
C SER A 69 11.05 12.40 -0.60
N GLN A 70 11.94 13.31 -0.95
CA GLN A 70 11.64 14.51 -1.72
C GLN A 70 12.41 14.45 -3.04
N THR A 71 11.74 14.80 -4.14
CA THR A 71 12.38 14.95 -5.44
C THR A 71 12.81 16.39 -5.64
N ASN A 72 14.11 16.61 -5.79
CA ASN A 72 14.71 17.92 -6.01
C ASN A 72 15.26 18.01 -7.43
N GLY A 73 15.15 19.18 -8.05
CA GLY A 73 15.84 19.49 -9.29
C GLY A 73 17.27 19.90 -8.99
N VAL A 74 18.25 19.20 -9.54
CA VAL A 74 19.67 19.55 -9.45
C VAL A 74 20.16 19.91 -10.84
N TRP A 75 20.78 21.08 -10.99
CA TRP A 75 21.35 21.48 -12.26
C TRP A 75 22.57 20.62 -12.59
N ASN A 76 22.55 19.98 -13.76
CA ASN A 76 23.66 19.20 -14.26
C ASN A 76 24.43 19.99 -15.32
N PRO A 77 25.63 20.52 -15.00
CA PRO A 77 26.41 21.32 -15.92
C PRO A 77 27.02 20.49 -17.07
N ALA A 78 27.17 19.17 -16.93
CA ALA A 78 27.73 18.32 -17.99
C ALA A 78 26.74 18.12 -19.15
N CYS A 79 25.44 18.13 -18.86
CA CYS A 79 24.39 17.91 -19.84
C CYS A 79 23.53 19.16 -20.12
N HIS A 80 23.84 20.29 -19.47
CA HIS A 80 23.05 21.53 -19.51
C HIS A 80 21.55 21.29 -19.25
N SER A 81 21.23 20.42 -18.30
CA SER A 81 19.86 19.99 -17.99
C SER A 81 19.59 19.92 -16.50
N TRP A 82 18.31 19.93 -16.13
CA TRP A 82 17.87 19.69 -14.75
C TRP A 82 17.64 18.20 -14.53
N ASP A 83 18.37 17.62 -13.58
CA ASP A 83 18.20 16.24 -13.16
C ASP A 83 17.25 16.16 -11.96
N LYS A 84 16.39 15.14 -11.97
CA LYS A 84 15.51 14.85 -10.82
C LYS A 84 16.24 13.90 -9.89
N VAL A 85 16.68 14.40 -8.74
CA VAL A 85 17.33 13.61 -7.70
C VAL A 85 16.34 13.37 -6.57
N VAL A 86 16.22 12.13 -6.12
CA VAL A 86 15.39 11.77 -4.96
C VAL A 86 16.28 11.76 -3.72
N ALA A 87 16.00 12.65 -2.78
CA ALA A 87 16.65 12.71 -1.48
C ALA A 87 15.75 12.08 -0.42
N ILE A 88 16.31 11.27 0.48
CA ILE A 88 15.60 10.77 1.66
C ILE A 88 15.67 11.87 2.72
N VAL A 89 14.50 12.41 3.09
CA VAL A 89 14.36 13.45 4.13
C VAL A 89 14.28 12.81 5.51
N THR A 90 13.55 11.69 5.61
CA THR A 90 13.45 10.91 6.84
C THR A 90 13.52 9.44 6.47
N PRO A 91 14.55 8.70 6.91
CA PRO A 91 14.60 7.27 6.70
C PRO A 91 13.48 6.61 7.50
N GLY A 92 12.85 5.59 6.90
CA GLY A 92 12.04 4.65 7.67
C GLY A 92 12.92 3.66 8.44
N GLY A 93 12.29 2.79 9.22
CA GLY A 93 12.94 1.67 9.89
C GLY A 93 13.16 1.89 11.37
N TYR A 94 12.23 2.58 12.05
CA TYR A 94 12.31 2.79 13.50
C TYR A 94 12.31 1.47 14.28
N LEU A 95 11.57 0.45 13.81
CA LEU A 95 11.44 -0.86 14.45
C LEU A 95 12.53 -1.88 14.04
N GLU A 96 13.72 -1.43 13.66
CA GLU A 96 14.88 -2.26 13.26
C GLU A 96 14.75 -2.92 11.86
N GLU A 97 15.85 -3.39 11.29
CA GLU A 97 15.92 -3.94 9.93
C GLU A 97 15.14 -5.25 9.78
N GLU A 98 15.06 -6.02 10.86
CA GLU A 98 14.33 -7.29 10.99
C GLU A 98 12.85 -7.09 10.71
N SER A 99 12.28 -5.93 11.07
CA SER A 99 10.89 -5.61 10.79
C SER A 99 10.60 -5.54 9.29
N VAL A 100 11.53 -4.99 8.50
CA VAL A 100 11.43 -4.92 7.04
C VAL A 100 11.50 -6.32 6.44
N ASP A 101 12.47 -7.13 6.90
CA ASP A 101 12.67 -8.50 6.42
C ASP A 101 11.44 -9.37 6.66
N VAL A 102 10.85 -9.32 7.86
CA VAL A 102 9.60 -10.03 8.18
C VAL A 102 8.48 -9.61 7.22
N ILE A 103 8.26 -8.31 7.03
CA ILE A 103 7.18 -7.83 6.13
C ILE A 103 7.43 -8.25 4.68
N GLN A 104 8.68 -8.26 4.22
CA GLN A 104 9.03 -8.73 2.89
C GLN A 104 8.82 -10.24 2.73
N LYS A 105 9.28 -11.06 3.69
CA LYS A 105 9.08 -12.51 3.70
C LYS A 105 7.60 -12.89 3.70
N LEU A 106 6.75 -12.12 4.39
CA LEU A 106 5.29 -12.30 4.34
C LEU A 106 4.67 -12.07 2.95
N ARG A 107 5.40 -11.51 1.95
CA ARG A 107 4.93 -11.48 0.55
C ARG A 107 4.97 -12.86 -0.10
N ASN A 108 5.90 -13.73 0.32
CA ASN A 108 6.12 -15.02 -0.33
C ASN A 108 4.90 -15.95 -0.21
N PRO A 109 4.32 -16.17 1.00
CA PRO A 109 3.08 -16.92 1.12
C PRO A 109 1.95 -16.31 0.28
N ASN A 110 1.79 -14.99 0.30
CA ASN A 110 0.75 -14.32 -0.49
C ASN A 110 0.91 -14.55 -1.99
N LYS A 111 2.15 -14.51 -2.51
CA LYS A 111 2.46 -14.83 -3.91
C LYS A 111 2.13 -16.30 -4.22
N HIS A 112 2.52 -17.23 -3.35
CA HIS A 112 2.26 -18.67 -3.49
C HIS A 112 0.76 -18.97 -3.61
N PHE A 113 -0.05 -18.41 -2.71
CA PHE A 113 -1.51 -18.60 -2.70
C PHE A 113 -2.28 -17.73 -3.71
N ARG A 114 -1.59 -17.01 -4.62
CA ARG A 114 -2.24 -16.44 -5.82
C ARG A 114 -2.72 -17.54 -6.77
N SER A 115 -2.06 -18.70 -6.79
CA SER A 115 -2.51 -19.86 -7.54
C SER A 115 -3.83 -20.41 -6.96
N PRO A 116 -4.90 -20.56 -7.76
CA PRO A 116 -6.15 -21.17 -7.30
C PRO A 116 -5.93 -22.60 -6.76
N LYS A 117 -5.02 -23.37 -7.37
CA LYS A 117 -4.67 -24.73 -6.93
C LYS A 117 -4.16 -24.73 -5.49
N GLN A 118 -3.16 -23.91 -5.20
CA GLN A 118 -2.56 -23.84 -3.86
C GLN A 118 -3.52 -23.25 -2.82
N ARG A 119 -4.33 -22.28 -3.22
CA ARG A 119 -5.36 -21.72 -2.35
C ARG A 119 -6.43 -22.75 -1.98
N ASN A 120 -6.90 -23.54 -2.94
CA ASN A 120 -7.90 -24.57 -2.69
C ASN A 120 -7.34 -25.67 -1.79
N ALA A 121 -6.06 -26.02 -1.93
CA ALA A 121 -5.40 -26.94 -1.02
C ALA A 121 -5.35 -26.39 0.42
N LEU A 122 -5.00 -25.12 0.60
CA LEU A 122 -5.04 -24.48 1.91
C LEU A 122 -6.47 -24.42 2.50
N LYS A 123 -7.49 -24.10 1.70
CA LYS A 123 -8.89 -24.08 2.15
C LYS A 123 -9.36 -25.43 2.71
N LYS A 124 -8.89 -26.54 2.13
CA LYS A 124 -9.18 -27.88 2.65
C LYS A 124 -8.63 -28.10 4.07
N ILE A 125 -7.53 -27.44 4.43
CA ILE A 125 -6.92 -27.49 5.76
C ILE A 125 -7.61 -26.49 6.71
N GLN A 126 -8.03 -25.33 6.20
CA GLN A 126 -8.71 -24.31 7.01
C GLN A 126 -10.09 -24.75 7.51
N LYS A 127 -10.86 -25.43 6.63
CA LYS A 127 -12.23 -25.87 6.91
C LYS A 127 -12.37 -26.73 8.18
N PRO A 128 -11.59 -27.81 8.38
CA PRO A 128 -11.68 -28.61 9.61
C PRO A 128 -11.20 -27.86 10.86
N LEU A 129 -10.30 -26.88 10.70
CA LEU A 129 -9.76 -26.09 11.81
C LEU A 129 -10.62 -24.87 12.17
N SER A 130 -11.77 -24.68 11.49
CA SER A 130 -12.63 -23.49 11.63
C SER A 130 -11.89 -22.16 11.41
N TYR A 131 -10.81 -22.16 10.62
CA TYR A 131 -10.05 -20.95 10.30
C TYR A 131 -10.69 -20.18 9.14
N PRO A 132 -10.62 -18.84 9.15
CA PRO A 132 -11.23 -18.03 8.11
C PRO A 132 -10.55 -18.26 6.75
N GLU A 133 -11.35 -18.56 5.73
CA GLU A 133 -10.85 -18.85 4.39
C GLU A 133 -10.05 -17.68 3.80
N LEU A 134 -8.91 -18.02 3.20
CA LEU A 134 -8.06 -17.02 2.56
C LEU A 134 -8.63 -16.57 1.20
N ASP A 135 -9.13 -15.33 1.13
CA ASP A 135 -9.38 -14.65 -0.16
C ASP A 135 -8.04 -14.27 -0.83
N PRO A 136 -7.87 -14.33 -2.16
CA PRO A 136 -6.72 -13.76 -2.86
C PRO A 136 -6.44 -12.32 -2.41
N MET A 137 -5.30 -12.13 -1.74
CA MET A 137 -4.79 -10.79 -1.50
C MET A 137 -4.20 -10.29 -2.82
N VAL A 138 -5.00 -9.55 -3.60
CA VAL A 138 -4.44 -8.75 -4.69
C VAL A 138 -3.59 -7.68 -4.03
N ASP A 139 -2.28 -7.80 -4.19
CA ASP A 139 -1.29 -6.85 -3.69
C ASP A 139 -1.42 -5.54 -4.50
N LYS A 140 -2.52 -4.82 -4.26
CA LYS A 140 -2.70 -3.47 -4.78
C LYS A 140 -2.01 -2.57 -3.76
N VAL A 141 -0.79 -2.16 -4.08
CA VAL A 141 0.07 -1.20 -3.34
C VAL A 141 -0.69 0.09 -2.94
N VAL A 142 -1.83 0.36 -3.60
CA VAL A 142 -2.64 1.58 -3.53
C VAL A 142 -3.64 1.64 -2.37
N ARG A 143 -3.73 0.64 -1.47
CA ARG A 143 -4.73 0.66 -0.38
C ARG A 143 -4.08 0.88 0.99
N VAL A 144 -4.66 1.80 1.75
CA VAL A 144 -4.39 2.07 3.17
C VAL A 144 -4.35 0.75 3.96
N ALA A 145 -3.36 0.63 4.85
CA ALA A 145 -3.18 -0.48 5.80
C ALA A 145 -2.90 -1.86 5.16
N TYR A 146 -2.31 -1.92 3.96
CA TYR A 146 -1.93 -3.20 3.34
C TYR A 146 -0.99 -4.03 4.22
N THR A 147 -0.02 -3.38 4.87
CA THR A 147 0.91 -4.04 5.79
C THR A 147 0.20 -4.65 7.00
N CYS A 148 -0.74 -3.92 7.64
CA CYS A 148 -1.54 -4.45 8.74
C CYS A 148 -2.42 -5.63 8.30
N LYS A 149 -3.05 -5.55 7.12
CA LYS A 149 -3.84 -6.66 6.58
C LYS A 149 -2.96 -7.90 6.34
N ARG A 150 -1.72 -7.69 5.91
CA ARG A 150 -0.77 -8.78 5.69
C ARG A 150 -0.39 -9.46 7.01
N ILE A 151 0.01 -8.69 8.02
CA ILE A 151 0.37 -9.20 9.35
C ILE A 151 -0.82 -9.97 9.95
N ARG A 152 -2.01 -9.35 9.97
CA ARG A 152 -3.23 -9.97 10.52
C ARG A 152 -3.55 -11.30 9.83
N ARG A 153 -3.45 -11.35 8.50
CA ARG A 153 -3.69 -12.57 7.72
C ARG A 153 -2.71 -13.68 8.10
N SER A 154 -1.42 -13.36 8.19
CA SER A 154 -0.38 -14.33 8.55
C SER A 154 -0.58 -14.87 9.96
N VAL A 155 -0.88 -14.00 10.93
CA VAL A 155 -1.14 -14.40 12.33
C VAL A 155 -2.37 -15.30 12.42
N VAL A 156 -3.50 -14.88 11.84
CA VAL A 156 -4.76 -15.64 11.92
C VAL A 156 -4.66 -17.00 11.24
N ASN A 157 -3.78 -17.15 10.23
CA ASN A 157 -3.65 -18.39 9.46
C ASN A 157 -2.37 -19.16 9.77
N TYR A 158 -1.65 -18.79 10.83
CA TYR A 158 -0.34 -19.37 11.12
C TYR A 158 -0.40 -20.90 11.18
N ALA A 159 -1.30 -21.47 11.97
CA ALA A 159 -1.46 -22.91 12.10
C ALA A 159 -1.87 -23.61 10.78
N ALA A 160 -2.74 -22.97 9.98
CA ALA A 160 -3.12 -23.52 8.67
C ALA A 160 -1.96 -23.51 7.67
N LEU A 161 -1.17 -22.43 7.67
CA LEU A 161 0.02 -22.29 6.84
C LEU A 161 1.09 -23.31 7.25
N GLU A 162 1.32 -23.46 8.54
CA GLU A 162 2.25 -24.44 9.08
C GLU A 162 1.85 -25.87 8.67
N ALA A 163 0.60 -26.27 8.91
CA ALA A 163 0.10 -27.58 8.51
C ALA A 163 0.22 -27.81 6.99
N TYR A 164 -0.11 -26.79 6.18
CA TYR A 164 0.05 -26.85 4.74
C TYR A 164 1.50 -27.11 4.32
N PHE A 165 2.46 -26.32 4.82
CA PHE A 165 3.87 -26.47 4.43
C PHE A 165 4.52 -27.75 4.99
N GLN A 166 4.05 -28.25 6.14
CA GLN A 166 4.46 -29.56 6.66
C GLN A 166 3.95 -30.71 5.78
N SER A 167 2.74 -30.60 5.21
CA SER A 167 2.16 -31.63 4.34
C SER A 167 2.75 -31.66 2.92
N THR A 168 3.37 -30.56 2.47
CA THR A 168 3.96 -30.42 1.13
C THR A 168 5.48 -30.64 1.11
N LYS A 169 6.05 -31.40 2.06
CA LYS A 169 7.49 -31.72 2.09
C LYS A 169 7.91 -32.64 0.94
N GLU A 170 7.89 -32.12 -0.28
CA GLU A 170 8.80 -32.51 -1.36
C GLU A 170 9.44 -31.25 -1.97
N SER A 171 10.76 -31.16 -1.77
CA SER A 171 11.73 -30.24 -2.38
C SER A 171 11.65 -28.72 -2.06
N SER A 172 12.61 -28.28 -1.23
CA SER A 172 13.29 -26.97 -1.35
C SER A 172 12.65 -25.70 -0.76
N SER A 173 12.09 -25.72 0.46
CA SER A 173 11.77 -24.46 1.16
C SER A 173 11.88 -24.46 2.70
N LEU A 174 12.69 -25.36 3.27
CA LEU A 174 12.97 -25.44 4.71
C LEU A 174 13.67 -24.20 5.32
N TYR A 175 13.92 -23.14 4.55
CA TYR A 175 14.61 -21.93 5.02
C TYR A 175 13.69 -20.82 5.56
N CYS A 176 12.35 -20.92 5.47
CA CYS A 176 11.50 -19.76 5.74
C CYS A 176 10.99 -19.60 7.19
N LEU A 177 11.11 -20.58 8.08
CA LEU A 177 10.54 -20.49 9.44
C LEU A 177 11.51 -20.76 10.60
N GLN A 178 12.75 -21.17 10.34
CA GLN A 178 13.71 -21.56 11.39
C GLN A 178 14.57 -20.41 11.96
N ARG A 179 14.32 -19.14 11.61
CA ARG A 179 15.11 -17.99 12.13
C ARG A 179 14.27 -16.80 12.59
N ILE A 180 13.13 -17.05 13.24
CA ILE A 180 12.36 -15.99 13.93
C ILE A 180 12.58 -16.06 15.46
N GLY A 181 13.43 -16.98 15.93
CA GLY A 181 13.80 -17.05 17.35
C GLY A 181 15.16 -17.70 17.55
N SER A 182 16.22 -16.91 17.43
CA SER A 182 17.53 -17.15 18.02
C SER A 182 18.24 -15.81 18.17
#